data_AF-A0A8H5CJN6-F1
#
_entry.id   AF-A0A8H5CJN6-F1
#
_cell.length_a   1.000
_cell.length_b   1.000
_cell.length_c   1.000
_cell.angle_alpha   90.00
_cell.angle_beta   90.00
_cell.angle_gamma   90.00
#
_symmetry.space_group_name_H-M   'P 1'
#
loop_
_entity.id
_entity.type
_entity.pdbx_description
1 polymer ?
#
loop_
_entity_poly.entity_id
_entity_poly.type
_entity_poly.pdbx_seq_one_letter_code
_entity_poly.pdbx_strand_id
1 'polypeptide(L)'
;MSDMISTDEWEFHTKYGIIHKCSCHICRDYIRHLTPFWTRCESENHPNQLTPMYDAFYRDGIREGIAFRTTQVTNLQKELDDIRLDREVLLSQLVEKERAVCDLKSKLGTMEGDLGHLRRQIEASKSCSPPSLHRRSAGSPLGQPISSGRLVSPPLTKKNISRPLPEIGWPSPPSYTSDYLGSWGRAVPDSEATNTSRPSQGPLSVRLHRGQSTSSSIGSILQTNKSSVPVNGRSTSPKTNPRLHDPVEIWYEYYCTHQKSWPRGVRCDSYRRPIMSDLRADRAIARFRPDASVKLPPDLATIVVDGEFGPDCFPAPSPRNQFKNMVVELFYERGMYAKRVAELGLSVAPVATYEMYTGPFPITIDRIVRHLASAGVSTEVASSELEQWAQNYKDGVNCSIPFTPASALPQRMRRR
;
A
#
# COMPACT_ATOMS: atom_id res chain seq x y z
N MET A 1 -0.28 52.47 4.47
CA MET A 1 -0.46 51.08 4.93
C MET A 1 -1.73 50.59 4.26
N SER A 2 -1.59 49.99 3.09
CA SER A 2 -2.70 49.42 2.32
C SER A 2 -2.65 47.93 2.54
N ASP A 3 -3.71 47.37 3.11
CA ASP A 3 -3.84 45.94 3.37
C ASP A 3 -3.76 45.17 2.05
N MET A 4 -2.68 44.39 1.88
CA MET A 4 -2.60 43.38 0.85
C MET A 4 -3.56 42.25 1.23
N ILE A 5 -4.81 42.37 0.80
CA ILE A 5 -5.79 41.29 0.86
C ILE A 5 -5.21 40.11 0.06
N SER A 6 -4.92 39.01 0.75
CA SER A 6 -4.34 37.79 0.18
C SER A 6 -5.28 37.24 -0.89
N THR A 7 -4.83 37.26 -2.16
CA THR A 7 -5.60 36.87 -3.36
C THR A 7 -5.71 35.36 -3.57
N ASP A 8 -5.70 34.58 -2.49
CA ASP A 8 -5.68 33.11 -2.55
C ASP A 8 -7.07 32.48 -2.34
N GLU A 9 -8.14 33.28 -2.48
CA GLU A 9 -9.50 32.75 -2.49
C GLU A 9 -9.78 31.96 -3.78
N TRP A 10 -10.34 30.77 -3.60
CA TRP A 10 -10.83 29.92 -4.66
C TRP A 10 -12.26 30.30 -5.01
N GLU A 11 -12.53 30.57 -6.28
CA GLU A 11 -13.84 30.91 -6.81
C GLU A 11 -14.37 29.76 -7.68
N PHE A 12 -15.65 29.42 -7.54
CA PHE A 12 -16.34 28.51 -8.45
C PHE A 12 -17.13 29.31 -9.49
N HIS A 13 -16.64 29.34 -10.72
CA HIS A 13 -17.30 30.05 -11.81
C HIS A 13 -18.37 29.16 -12.44
N THR A 14 -19.59 29.20 -11.89
CA THR A 14 -20.75 28.38 -12.31
C THR A 14 -21.00 28.41 -13.82
N LYS A 15 -20.84 29.58 -14.46
CA LYS A 15 -21.01 29.75 -15.91
C LYS A 15 -20.06 28.90 -16.76
N TYR A 16 -18.83 28.65 -16.28
CA TYR A 16 -17.81 27.89 -17.02
C TYR A 16 -17.54 26.51 -16.39
N GLY A 17 -18.14 26.20 -15.24
CA GLY A 17 -17.98 24.92 -14.55
C GLY A 17 -16.57 24.67 -14.01
N ILE A 18 -15.83 25.74 -13.66
CA ILE A 18 -14.44 25.64 -13.17
C ILE A 18 -14.31 26.20 -11.75
N ILE A 19 -13.48 25.55 -10.93
CA ILE A 19 -13.03 26.07 -9.63
C ILE A 19 -11.59 26.55 -9.83
N HIS A 20 -11.29 27.81 -9.52
CA HIS A 20 -9.97 28.39 -9.75
C HIS A 20 -9.60 29.47 -8.73
N LYS A 21 -8.31 29.75 -8.59
CA LYS A 21 -7.85 30.96 -7.89
C LYS A 21 -8.13 32.19 -8.75
N CYS A 22 -8.56 33.28 -8.13
CA CYS A 22 -8.89 34.54 -8.83
C CYS A 22 -7.73 35.09 -9.69
N SER A 23 -6.48 34.73 -9.36
CA SER A 23 -5.25 35.13 -10.06
C SER A 23 -4.73 34.09 -11.07
N CYS A 24 -5.43 32.97 -11.29
CA CYS A 24 -4.97 31.92 -12.20
C CYS A 24 -5.06 32.37 -13.67
N HIS A 25 -3.91 32.63 -14.30
CA HIS A 25 -3.81 33.06 -15.70
C HIS A 25 -4.36 32.01 -16.68
N ILE A 26 -4.18 30.72 -16.39
CA ILE A 26 -4.71 29.61 -17.21
C ILE A 26 -6.25 29.65 -17.24
N CYS A 27 -6.88 29.80 -16.06
CA CYS A 27 -8.33 29.88 -15.95
C CYS A 27 -8.86 31.16 -16.62
N ARG A 28 -8.14 32.27 -16.50
CA ARG A 28 -8.49 33.54 -17.16
C ARG A 28 -8.49 33.40 -18.68
N ASP A 29 -7.50 32.73 -19.25
CA ASP A 29 -7.41 32.52 -20.70
C ASP A 29 -8.49 31.54 -21.19
N TYR A 30 -8.78 30.49 -20.41
CA TYR A 30 -9.90 29.58 -20.66
C TYR A 30 -11.25 30.32 -20.67
N ILE A 31 -11.52 31.13 -19.64
CA ILE A 31 -12.72 31.98 -19.56
C ILE A 31 -12.79 32.93 -20.76
N ARG A 32 -11.68 33.59 -21.11
CA ARG A 32 -11.62 34.51 -22.25
C ARG A 32 -11.92 33.79 -23.57
N HIS A 33 -11.44 32.56 -23.74
CA HIS A 33 -11.70 31.76 -24.93
C HIS A 33 -13.17 31.33 -25.04
N LEU A 34 -13.81 30.97 -23.92
CA LEU A 34 -15.21 30.56 -23.90
C LEU A 34 -16.19 31.74 -23.95
N THR A 35 -15.81 32.93 -23.49
CA THR A 35 -16.74 34.07 -23.37
C THR A 35 -17.46 34.43 -24.68
N PRO A 36 -16.78 34.57 -25.84
CA PRO A 36 -17.46 34.85 -27.12
C PRO A 36 -18.48 33.79 -27.53
N PHE A 37 -18.25 32.55 -27.13
CA PHE A 37 -19.15 31.42 -27.40
C PHE A 37 -20.47 31.57 -26.64
N TRP A 38 -20.37 31.88 -25.34
CA TRP A 38 -21.53 32.11 -24.48
C TRP A 38 -22.32 33.34 -24.89
N THR A 39 -21.65 34.44 -25.22
CA THR A 39 -22.31 35.68 -25.64
C THR A 39 -23.11 35.50 -26.94
N ARG A 40 -22.64 34.65 -27.87
CA ARG A 40 -23.42 34.30 -29.08
C ARG A 40 -24.64 33.43 -28.76
N CYS A 41 -24.47 32.43 -27.91
CA CYS A 41 -25.56 31.52 -27.52
C CYS A 41 -26.69 32.21 -26.75
N GLU A 42 -26.38 33.24 -25.94
CA GLU A 42 -27.40 34.04 -25.23
C GLU A 42 -28.24 34.91 -26.18
N SER A 43 -27.72 35.26 -27.35
CA SER A 43 -28.43 36.09 -28.34
C SER A 43 -29.37 35.31 -29.26
N GLU A 44 -29.18 33.99 -29.39
CA GLU A 44 -30.02 33.10 -30.21
C GLU A 44 -30.95 32.28 -29.30
N ASN A 45 -32.18 32.76 -29.11
CA ASN A 45 -33.23 32.23 -28.21
C ASN A 45 -33.74 30.80 -28.53
N HIS A 46 -32.87 29.79 -28.64
CA HIS A 46 -33.28 28.39 -28.76
C HIS A 46 -32.81 27.54 -27.56
N PRO A 47 -33.60 27.51 -26.47
CA PRO A 47 -33.23 26.82 -25.22
C PRO A 47 -33.05 25.30 -25.35
N ASN A 48 -33.45 24.67 -26.46
CA ASN A 48 -33.38 23.23 -26.67
C ASN A 48 -32.22 22.74 -27.54
N GLN A 49 -31.41 23.62 -28.14
CA GLN A 49 -30.29 23.22 -29.02
C GLN A 49 -28.92 23.24 -28.33
N LEU A 50 -28.81 23.86 -27.17
CA LEU A 50 -27.53 24.05 -26.48
C LEU A 50 -27.10 22.81 -25.68
N THR A 51 -28.05 22.06 -25.11
CA THR A 51 -27.75 20.91 -24.23
C THR A 51 -26.88 19.83 -24.90
N PRO A 52 -27.14 19.38 -26.14
CA PRO A 52 -26.33 18.34 -26.78
C PRO A 52 -24.88 18.76 -27.03
N MET A 53 -24.67 20.05 -27.28
CA MET A 53 -23.36 20.60 -27.59
C MET A 53 -22.53 20.85 -26.33
N TYR A 54 -23.16 21.30 -25.23
CA TYR A 54 -22.50 21.33 -23.91
C TYR A 54 -22.06 19.96 -23.45
N ASP A 55 -22.92 18.96 -23.62
CA ASP A 55 -22.57 17.57 -23.28
C ASP A 55 -21.41 17.05 -24.13
N ALA A 56 -21.27 17.49 -25.38
CA ALA A 56 -20.14 17.11 -26.24
C ALA A 56 -18.82 17.69 -25.73
N PHE A 57 -18.78 19.01 -25.49
CA PHE A 57 -17.57 19.67 -24.97
C PHE A 57 -17.18 19.18 -23.57
N TYR A 58 -18.16 18.99 -22.69
CA TYR A 58 -17.90 18.42 -21.37
C TYR A 58 -17.30 17.01 -21.47
N ARG A 59 -17.86 16.16 -22.34
CA ARG A 59 -17.31 14.81 -22.58
C ARG A 59 -15.89 14.84 -23.16
N ASP A 60 -15.60 15.78 -24.05
CA ASP A 60 -14.27 15.91 -24.64
C ASP A 60 -13.25 16.45 -23.64
N GLY A 61 -13.61 17.44 -22.81
CA GLY A 61 -12.75 17.92 -21.72
C GLY A 61 -12.47 16.84 -20.67
N ILE A 62 -13.46 16.03 -20.29
CA ILE A 62 -13.26 14.88 -19.40
C ILE A 62 -12.33 13.85 -20.05
N ARG A 63 -12.51 13.57 -21.35
CA ARG A 63 -11.68 12.62 -22.08
C ARG A 63 -10.22 13.10 -22.17
N GLU A 64 -10.02 14.38 -22.46
CA GLU A 64 -8.69 15.00 -22.50
C GLU A 64 -8.04 15.00 -21.12
N GLY A 65 -8.79 15.34 -20.06
CA GLY A 65 -8.28 15.26 -18.68
C GLY A 65 -7.96 13.84 -18.22
N ILE A 66 -8.65 12.82 -18.72
CA ILE A 66 -8.29 11.40 -18.50
C ILE A 66 -7.04 11.04 -19.31
N ALA A 67 -6.95 11.45 -20.57
CA ALA A 67 -5.80 11.19 -21.43
C ALA A 67 -4.53 11.81 -20.85
N PHE A 68 -4.59 13.08 -20.44
CA PHE A 68 -3.49 13.79 -19.81
C PHE A 68 -3.02 13.08 -18.53
N ARG A 69 -3.96 12.70 -17.65
CA ARG A 69 -3.63 11.93 -16.43
C ARG A 69 -3.00 10.57 -16.76
N THR A 70 -3.51 9.88 -17.77
CA THR A 70 -2.95 8.59 -18.20
C THR A 70 -1.51 8.78 -18.68
N THR A 71 -1.24 9.80 -19.50
CA THR A 71 0.12 10.13 -19.96
C THR A 71 1.03 10.51 -18.80
N GLN A 72 0.55 11.29 -17.84
CA GLN A 72 1.32 11.65 -16.64
C GLN A 72 1.69 10.41 -15.82
N VAL A 73 0.73 9.51 -15.59
CA VAL A 73 0.98 8.24 -14.87
C VAL A 73 1.98 7.38 -15.65
N THR A 74 1.88 7.28 -16.97
CA THR A 74 2.86 6.50 -17.76
C THR A 74 4.26 7.10 -17.70
N ASN A 75 4.38 8.43 -17.69
CA ASN A 75 5.67 9.11 -17.58
C ASN A 75 6.30 8.90 -16.20
N LEU A 76 5.52 9.05 -15.13
CA LEU A 76 5.97 8.79 -13.76
C LEU A 76 6.36 7.33 -13.54
N GLN A 77 5.59 6.41 -14.13
CA GLN A 77 5.92 4.98 -14.08
C GLN A 77 7.25 4.68 -14.77
N LYS A 78 7.50 5.30 -15.94
CA LYS A 78 8.77 5.18 -16.64
C LYS A 78 9.93 5.73 -15.79
N GLU A 79 9.77 6.91 -15.20
CA GLU A 79 10.79 7.50 -14.32
C GLU A 79 11.09 6.62 -13.10
N LEU A 80 10.06 6.01 -12.50
CA LEU A 80 10.23 5.05 -11.42
C LEU A 80 11.05 3.82 -11.84
N ASP A 81 10.81 3.31 -13.06
CA ASP A 81 11.53 2.16 -13.60
C ASP A 81 12.98 2.51 -13.96
N ASP A 82 13.23 3.71 -14.50
CA ASP A 82 14.58 4.23 -14.74
C ASP A 82 15.37 4.35 -13.41
N ILE A 83 14.76 4.89 -12.36
CA ILE A 83 15.38 5.00 -11.01
C ILE A 83 15.69 3.62 -10.43
N ARG A 84 14.82 2.62 -10.63
CA ARG A 84 15.07 1.25 -10.18
C ARG A 84 16.29 0.64 -10.87
N LEU A 85 16.42 0.86 -12.18
CA LEU A 85 17.57 0.40 -12.95
C LEU A 85 18.87 1.07 -12.47
N ASP A 86 18.86 2.38 -12.25
CA ASP A 86 20.02 3.12 -11.73
C ASP A 86 20.45 2.59 -10.35
N ARG A 87 19.48 2.27 -9.48
CA ARG A 87 19.75 1.67 -8.17
C ARG A 87 20.47 0.33 -8.29
N GLU A 88 20.05 -0.54 -9.23
CA GLU A 88 20.69 -1.84 -9.45
C GLU A 88 22.13 -1.69 -9.96
N VAL A 89 22.39 -0.73 -10.84
CA VAL A 89 23.74 -0.39 -11.33
C VAL A 89 24.62 0.07 -10.18
N LEU A 90 24.13 0.98 -9.33
CA LEU A 90 24.89 1.49 -8.19
C LEU A 90 25.19 0.40 -7.16
N LEU A 91 24.24 -0.50 -6.88
CA LEU A 91 24.48 -1.64 -6.00
C LEU A 91 25.55 -2.59 -6.56
N SER A 92 25.55 -2.82 -7.87
CA SER A 92 26.58 -3.64 -8.52
C SER A 92 27.97 -3.00 -8.42
N GLN A 93 28.06 -1.68 -8.62
CA GLN A 93 29.30 -0.93 -8.43
C GLN A 93 29.79 -0.98 -6.98
N LEU A 94 28.89 -0.85 -6.00
CA LEU A 94 29.24 -0.94 -4.58
C LEU A 94 29.89 -2.28 -4.25
N VAL A 95 29.29 -3.39 -4.69
CA VAL A 95 29.83 -4.75 -4.48
C VAL A 95 31.22 -4.90 -5.12
N GLU A 96 31.45 -4.34 -6.31
CA GLU A 96 32.76 -4.37 -6.95
C GLU A 96 33.81 -3.59 -6.15
N LYS A 97 33.45 -2.40 -5.63
CA LYS A 97 34.33 -1.60 -4.78
C LYS A 97 34.62 -2.29 -3.45
N GLU A 98 33.65 -2.92 -2.82
CA GLU A 98 33.84 -3.71 -1.60
C GLU A 98 34.83 -4.87 -1.83
N ARG A 99 34.70 -5.59 -2.96
CA ARG A 99 35.67 -6.63 -3.33
C ARG A 99 37.09 -6.06 -3.51
N ALA A 100 37.22 -4.92 -4.21
CA ALA A 100 38.52 -4.29 -4.39
C ALA A 100 39.16 -3.85 -3.05
N VAL A 101 38.35 -3.39 -2.09
CA VAL A 101 38.84 -3.06 -0.73
C VAL A 101 39.33 -4.31 -0.01
N CYS A 102 38.62 -5.44 -0.10
CA CYS A 102 39.07 -6.72 0.46
C CYS A 102 40.42 -7.17 -0.15
N ASP A 103 40.58 -7.04 -1.46
CA ASP A 103 41.82 -7.38 -2.15
C ASP A 103 42.99 -6.46 -1.76
N LEU A 104 42.73 -5.17 -1.53
CA LEU A 104 43.76 -4.24 -1.04
C LEU A 104 44.14 -4.54 0.41
N LYS A 105 43.18 -4.91 1.26
CA LYS A 105 43.45 -5.30 2.65
C LYS A 105 44.32 -6.54 2.74
N SER A 106 44.06 -7.56 1.90
CA SER A 106 44.89 -8.77 1.88
C SER A 106 46.32 -8.48 1.42
N LYS A 107 46.50 -7.67 0.36
CA LYS A 107 47.82 -7.22 -0.11
C LYS A 107 48.58 -6.46 0.98
N LEU A 108 47.90 -5.58 1.70
CA LEU A 108 48.49 -4.82 2.80
C LEU A 108 48.96 -5.77 3.92
N GLY A 109 48.14 -6.76 4.30
CA GLY A 109 48.54 -7.78 5.27
C GLY A 109 49.78 -8.59 4.84
N THR A 110 49.88 -8.95 3.55
CA THR A 110 51.09 -9.61 3.02
C THR A 110 52.32 -8.72 3.13
N MET A 111 52.22 -7.45 2.72
CA MET A 111 53.33 -6.49 2.80
C MET A 111 53.78 -6.24 4.25
N GLU A 112 52.84 -6.15 5.19
CA GLU A 112 53.16 -6.05 6.63
C GLU A 112 53.89 -7.30 7.13
N GLY A 113 53.50 -8.48 6.67
CA GLY A 113 54.19 -9.74 6.92
C GLY A 113 55.64 -9.75 6.40
N ASP A 114 55.85 -9.31 5.16
CA ASP A 114 57.17 -9.21 4.53
C ASP A 114 58.08 -8.21 5.26
N LEU A 115 57.54 -7.04 5.62
CA LEU A 115 58.26 -6.05 6.42
C LEU A 115 58.63 -6.61 7.81
N GLY A 116 57.73 -7.34 8.45
CA GLY A 116 58.00 -8.02 9.71
C GLY A 116 59.12 -9.05 9.58
N HIS A 117 59.16 -9.81 8.49
CA HIS A 117 60.23 -10.76 8.19
C HIS A 117 61.58 -10.07 7.94
N LEU A 118 61.62 -9.03 7.11
CA LEU A 118 62.83 -8.25 6.85
C LEU A 118 63.39 -7.61 8.12
N ARG A 119 62.53 -7.05 8.99
CA ARG A 119 62.96 -6.51 10.30
C ARG A 119 63.64 -7.57 11.15
N ARG A 120 63.10 -8.79 11.21
CA ARG A 120 63.72 -9.91 11.94
C ARG A 120 65.06 -10.32 11.35
N GLN A 121 65.20 -10.34 10.02
CA GLN A 121 66.47 -10.64 9.36
C GLN A 121 67.54 -9.60 9.69
N ILE A 122 67.19 -8.30 9.68
CA ILE A 122 68.09 -7.21 10.06
C ILE A 122 68.53 -7.35 11.52
N GLU A 123 67.62 -7.72 12.43
CA GLU A 123 67.99 -7.88 13.83
C GLU A 123 68.87 -9.11 14.08
N ALA A 124 68.59 -10.21 13.37
CA ALA A 124 69.45 -11.40 13.40
C ALA A 124 70.86 -11.11 12.87
N SER A 125 71.00 -10.35 11.78
CA SER A 125 72.31 -9.99 11.23
C SER A 125 73.12 -9.08 12.14
N LYS A 126 72.48 -8.17 12.90
CA LYS A 126 73.15 -7.38 13.94
C LYS A 126 73.68 -8.24 15.10
N SER A 127 72.95 -9.28 15.48
CA SER A 127 73.35 -10.17 16.58
C SER A 127 74.60 -11.00 16.26
N CYS A 128 74.88 -11.27 14.98
CA CYS A 128 76.13 -11.83 14.49
C CYS A 128 77.21 -10.74 14.36
N SER A 129 77.62 -10.15 15.47
CA SER A 129 78.88 -9.39 15.49
C SER A 129 80.04 -10.35 15.19
N PRO A 130 80.89 -10.10 14.19
CA PRO A 130 82.03 -10.96 13.93
C PRO A 130 82.94 -10.96 15.17
N PRO A 131 83.56 -12.11 15.52
CA PRO A 131 84.54 -12.15 16.59
C PRO A 131 85.65 -11.17 16.24
N SER A 132 85.92 -10.26 17.18
CA SER A 132 87.03 -9.32 17.18
C SER A 132 88.33 -10.07 16.88
N LEU A 133 88.77 -10.05 15.62
CA LEU A 133 90.10 -10.49 15.25
C LEU A 133 91.07 -9.37 15.60
N HIS A 134 91.93 -9.66 16.57
CA HIS A 134 93.03 -8.85 17.01
C HIS A 134 93.85 -8.26 15.85
N ARG A 135 93.84 -6.93 15.80
CA ARG A 135 95.00 -6.04 15.62
C ARG A 135 96.36 -6.75 15.42
N ARG A 136 96.90 -6.70 14.19
CA ARG A 136 98.35 -6.56 13.97
C ARG A 136 98.61 -5.39 13.05
N SER A 137 99.46 -4.51 13.55
CA SER A 137 99.95 -3.28 12.96
C SER A 137 101.25 -3.57 12.20
N ALA A 138 101.40 -3.06 10.98
CA ALA A 138 102.65 -2.51 10.45
C ALA A 138 102.47 -1.94 9.02
N GLY A 139 102.90 -0.68 8.83
CA GLY A 139 103.63 -0.26 7.62
C GLY A 139 102.86 0.36 6.44
N SER A 140 102.88 1.71 6.39
CA SER A 140 102.85 2.68 5.27
C SER A 140 103.42 2.26 3.88
N PRO A 141 103.52 3.14 2.84
CA PRO A 141 102.67 4.25 2.34
C PRO A 141 102.47 4.19 0.78
N LEU A 142 101.93 5.29 0.20
CA LEU A 142 101.99 5.75 -1.22
C LEU A 142 100.99 5.16 -2.23
N GLY A 143 100.35 6.07 -3.02
CA GLY A 143 99.88 5.72 -4.37
C GLY A 143 98.59 6.34 -4.92
N GLN A 144 98.54 7.67 -5.05
CA GLN A 144 97.97 8.43 -6.18
C GLN A 144 96.46 8.38 -6.56
N PRO A 145 95.99 9.42 -7.33
CA PRO A 145 94.60 9.83 -7.43
C PRO A 145 93.98 9.57 -8.81
N ILE A 146 92.71 9.14 -8.91
CA ILE A 146 91.98 9.15 -10.19
C ILE A 146 90.50 9.54 -10.01
N SER A 147 90.21 10.71 -10.56
CA SER A 147 89.04 11.12 -11.36
C SER A 147 87.61 10.92 -10.82
N SER A 148 87.05 12.06 -10.42
CA SER A 148 85.81 12.65 -10.96
C SER A 148 84.86 11.74 -11.75
N GLY A 149 83.72 11.45 -11.13
CA GLY A 149 82.50 10.96 -11.78
C GLY A 149 81.29 11.65 -11.17
N ARG A 150 81.00 12.86 -11.63
CA ARG A 150 79.86 13.69 -11.25
C ARG A 150 78.57 13.05 -11.78
N LEU A 151 77.84 12.31 -10.96
CA LEU A 151 76.45 11.93 -11.24
C LEU A 151 75.53 12.86 -10.45
N VAL A 152 74.90 13.75 -11.24
CA VAL A 152 73.91 14.75 -10.84
C VAL A 152 72.74 14.05 -10.15
N SER A 153 72.56 14.36 -8.86
CA SER A 153 71.34 14.04 -8.14
C SER A 153 70.15 14.79 -8.77
N PRO A 154 68.99 14.17 -8.99
CA PRO A 154 67.79 14.89 -9.40
C PRO A 154 67.33 15.81 -8.25
N PRO A 155 66.81 17.00 -8.53
CA PRO A 155 66.27 17.87 -7.50
C PRO A 155 64.97 17.26 -6.95
N LEU A 156 65.00 16.87 -5.68
CA LEU A 156 63.82 16.66 -4.86
C LEU A 156 63.10 18.02 -4.72
N THR A 157 62.16 18.27 -5.64
CA THR A 157 61.16 19.32 -5.47
C THR A 157 60.24 18.92 -4.33
N LYS A 158 60.52 19.44 -3.14
CA LYS A 158 59.56 19.50 -2.03
C LYS A 158 58.39 20.38 -2.46
N LYS A 159 57.40 19.79 -3.13
CA LYS A 159 56.07 20.39 -3.28
C LYS A 159 55.34 20.20 -1.96
N ASN A 160 55.51 21.17 -1.06
CA ASN A 160 54.59 21.41 0.04
C ASN A 160 53.23 21.77 -0.59
N ILE A 161 52.32 20.79 -0.68
CA ILE A 161 50.90 21.03 -0.88
C ILE A 161 50.21 20.54 0.39
N SER A 162 50.34 21.34 1.45
CA SER A 162 49.37 21.34 2.53
C SER A 162 48.14 22.09 2.02
N ARG A 163 47.26 21.39 1.30
CA ARG A 163 45.87 21.82 1.17
C ARG A 163 45.08 21.10 2.28
N PRO A 164 44.42 21.81 3.20
CA PRO A 164 43.48 21.18 4.11
C PRO A 164 42.36 20.55 3.26
N LEU A 165 42.06 19.27 3.49
CA LEU A 165 40.81 18.69 3.02
C LEU A 165 39.66 19.50 3.64
N PRO A 166 38.60 19.87 2.89
CA PRO A 166 37.38 20.34 3.52
C PRO A 166 36.84 19.22 4.41
N GLU A 167 36.59 19.53 5.68
CA GLU A 167 35.79 18.70 6.56
C GLU A 167 34.42 18.48 5.91
N ILE A 168 34.26 17.33 5.26
CA ILE A 168 32.94 16.79 4.99
C ILE A 168 32.47 16.26 6.34
N GLY A 169 31.70 17.09 7.05
CA GLY A 169 30.99 16.72 8.26
C GLY A 169 30.00 15.61 7.93
N TRP A 170 30.42 14.36 8.16
CA TRP A 170 29.49 13.25 8.23
C TRP A 170 28.64 13.44 9.49
N PRO A 171 27.32 13.58 9.40
CA PRO A 171 26.48 13.59 10.59
C PRO A 171 26.72 12.28 11.32
N SER A 172 27.02 12.37 12.61
CA SER A 172 27.12 11.19 13.47
C SER A 172 25.83 10.38 13.34
N PRO A 173 25.90 9.05 13.17
CA PRO A 173 24.70 8.24 13.20
C PRO A 173 24.01 8.46 14.56
N PRO A 174 22.67 8.57 14.60
CA PRO A 174 21.96 8.66 15.86
C PRO A 174 22.36 7.45 16.71
N SER A 175 22.87 7.74 17.90
CA SER A 175 23.13 6.76 18.95
C SER A 175 21.80 6.15 19.35
N TYR A 176 21.44 5.06 18.67
CA TYR A 176 20.31 4.23 19.04
C TYR A 176 20.72 3.44 20.27
N THR A 177 20.39 3.97 21.46
CA THR A 177 20.46 3.23 22.71
C THR A 177 19.46 2.09 22.62
N SER A 178 20.00 0.91 22.33
CA SER A 178 19.30 -0.38 22.35
C SER A 178 18.94 -0.76 23.78
N ASP A 179 17.86 -0.18 24.31
CA ASP A 179 17.31 -0.51 25.64
C ASP A 179 16.07 -1.43 25.58
N TYR A 180 15.89 -2.19 24.50
CA TYR A 180 14.77 -3.13 24.37
C TYR A 180 15.21 -4.55 24.00
N LEU A 181 16.09 -5.13 24.82
CA LEU A 181 16.27 -6.58 24.90
C LEU A 181 16.31 -7.00 26.37
N GLY A 182 15.13 -6.97 27.00
CA GLY A 182 14.88 -7.50 28.33
C GLY A 182 13.86 -8.63 28.29
N SER A 183 14.37 -9.85 28.36
CA SER A 183 13.79 -10.97 29.13
C SER A 183 12.44 -11.56 28.68
N TRP A 184 12.49 -12.55 27.78
CA TRP A 184 11.52 -13.66 27.76
C TRP A 184 12.29 -14.99 27.67
N GLY A 185 12.78 -15.43 28.82
CA GLY A 185 13.40 -16.74 28.98
C GLY A 185 13.25 -17.20 30.43
N ARG A 186 12.21 -18.00 30.69
CA ARG A 186 12.10 -19.06 31.72
C ARG A 186 10.70 -19.68 31.55
N ALA A 187 10.63 -20.91 31.07
CA ALA A 187 10.72 -22.15 31.85
C ALA A 187 9.40 -22.46 32.55
N VAL A 188 8.74 -23.49 32.00
CA VAL A 188 7.65 -24.28 32.57
C VAL A 188 8.00 -24.73 34.00
N PRO A 189 6.99 -24.86 34.87
CA PRO A 189 6.94 -26.05 35.69
C PRO A 189 5.59 -26.76 35.54
N ASP A 190 5.70 -28.06 35.24
CA ASP A 190 4.72 -29.06 35.64
C ASP A 190 4.57 -29.02 37.16
N SER A 191 3.34 -29.10 37.66
CA SER A 191 3.06 -29.72 38.96
C SER A 191 1.60 -30.13 39.08
N GLU A 192 1.48 -31.37 39.52
CA GLU A 192 0.31 -32.22 39.65
C GLU A 192 -0.71 -31.75 40.70
N ALA A 193 -1.93 -32.26 40.50
CA ALA A 193 -2.87 -32.79 41.48
C ALA A 193 -2.92 -32.19 42.90
N THR A 194 -4.10 -31.69 43.26
CA THR A 194 -4.69 -32.03 44.56
C THR A 194 -6.22 -32.02 44.51
N ASN A 195 -6.76 -33.13 45.03
CA ASN A 195 -8.15 -33.43 45.28
C ASN A 195 -8.76 -32.57 46.40
N THR A 196 -10.08 -32.75 46.59
CA THR A 196 -10.94 -32.40 47.75
C THR A 196 -11.40 -30.92 47.75
N SER A 197 -12.68 -30.55 47.85
CA SER A 197 -13.77 -31.17 48.60
C SER A 197 -15.15 -30.74 48.09
N ARG A 198 -16.07 -31.71 48.11
CA ARG A 198 -17.53 -31.60 48.00
C ARG A 198 -18.10 -30.97 49.30
N PRO A 199 -19.30 -30.38 49.24
CA PRO A 199 -20.32 -30.80 50.19
C PRO A 199 -21.66 -31.17 49.52
N SER A 200 -22.32 -32.11 50.17
CA SER A 200 -23.54 -32.82 49.79
C SER A 200 -24.83 -32.07 50.14
N GLN A 201 -25.87 -32.29 49.33
CA GLN A 201 -27.28 -32.64 49.66
C GLN A 201 -28.05 -31.79 50.71
N GLY A 202 -29.34 -31.49 50.54
CA GLY A 202 -30.40 -32.23 49.87
C GLY A 202 -31.69 -31.39 49.69
N PRO A 203 -32.90 -31.98 49.82
CA PRO A 203 -33.80 -32.19 48.68
C PRO A 203 -35.14 -31.42 48.79
N LEU A 204 -35.83 -31.21 47.66
CA LEU A 204 -37.26 -30.88 47.67
C LEU A 204 -38.06 -31.65 46.60
N SER A 205 -39.28 -31.96 47.02
CA SER A 205 -40.12 -33.07 46.60
C SER A 205 -40.79 -32.94 45.23
N VAL A 206 -40.97 -34.13 44.67
CA VAL A 206 -42.04 -34.60 43.78
C VAL A 206 -43.40 -33.95 44.08
N ARG A 207 -44.06 -33.42 43.03
CA ARG A 207 -45.52 -33.42 42.96
C ARG A 207 -45.99 -33.76 41.53
N LEU A 208 -46.47 -34.99 41.40
CA LEU A 208 -47.18 -35.53 40.25
C LEU A 208 -48.52 -34.81 40.06
N HIS A 209 -48.81 -34.38 38.83
CA HIS A 209 -50.19 -34.34 38.33
C HIS A 209 -50.27 -35.16 37.04
N ARG A 210 -51.38 -35.91 36.98
CA ARG A 210 -51.67 -37.09 36.19
C ARG A 210 -52.83 -36.76 35.24
N GLY A 211 -52.76 -37.27 34.02
CA GLY A 211 -53.86 -37.36 33.03
C GLY A 211 -53.98 -36.12 32.15
N GLN A 212 -54.26 -36.20 30.85
CA GLN A 212 -54.90 -37.29 30.10
C GLN A 212 -54.35 -37.35 28.67
N SER A 213 -54.32 -38.58 28.17
CA SER A 213 -54.03 -38.97 26.80
C SER A 213 -55.15 -38.55 25.86
N THR A 214 -54.79 -38.02 24.68
CA THR A 214 -55.48 -38.38 23.44
C THR A 214 -54.44 -38.61 22.36
N SER A 215 -54.32 -39.88 22.00
CA SER A 215 -53.71 -40.43 20.80
C SER A 215 -54.10 -39.68 19.53
N SER A 216 -53.14 -39.53 18.59
CA SER A 216 -53.33 -39.84 17.16
C SER A 216 -52.01 -39.76 16.38
N SER A 217 -51.61 -40.92 15.87
CA SER A 217 -51.00 -41.18 14.56
C SER A 217 -49.61 -40.62 14.22
N ILE A 218 -48.65 -41.53 14.39
CA ILE A 218 -47.43 -41.68 13.59
C ILE A 218 -47.82 -41.80 12.10
N GLY A 219 -47.28 -40.90 11.27
CA GLY A 219 -47.41 -40.92 9.82
C GLY A 219 -46.12 -40.41 9.19
N SER A 220 -45.32 -41.36 8.72
CA SER A 220 -44.10 -41.20 7.93
C SER A 220 -44.38 -40.44 6.63
N ILE A 221 -43.69 -39.32 6.35
CA ILE A 221 -43.65 -38.72 5.01
C ILE A 221 -42.21 -38.26 4.70
N LEU A 222 -41.51 -39.12 3.97
CA LEU A 222 -40.47 -38.73 3.02
C LEU A 222 -41.13 -37.85 1.95
N GLN A 223 -40.78 -36.56 1.90
CA GLN A 223 -41.04 -35.71 0.74
C GLN A 223 -39.80 -35.67 -0.15
N THR A 224 -39.68 -36.68 -1.00
CA THR A 224 -38.99 -36.57 -2.28
C THR A 224 -39.91 -35.86 -3.27
N ASN A 225 -39.83 -34.53 -3.36
CA ASN A 225 -40.43 -33.80 -4.49
C ASN A 225 -39.39 -33.62 -5.59
N LYS A 226 -39.24 -34.69 -6.39
CA LYS A 226 -38.90 -34.61 -7.81
C LYS A 226 -40.10 -33.97 -8.51
N SER A 227 -39.96 -32.71 -8.92
CA SER A 227 -40.77 -32.14 -9.98
C SER A 227 -39.87 -31.25 -10.84
N SER A 228 -39.05 -31.91 -11.65
CA SER A 228 -38.32 -31.31 -12.76
C SER A 228 -39.27 -31.15 -13.94
N VAL A 229 -39.97 -30.02 -13.97
CA VAL A 229 -40.59 -29.52 -15.20
C VAL A 229 -39.54 -28.62 -15.88
N PRO A 230 -39.08 -28.94 -17.09
CA PRO A 230 -38.15 -28.08 -17.82
C PRO A 230 -38.94 -26.87 -18.34
N VAL A 231 -39.02 -25.81 -17.54
CA VAL A 231 -39.51 -24.52 -17.99
C VAL A 231 -38.43 -23.90 -18.89
N ASN A 232 -38.51 -24.23 -20.18
CA ASN A 232 -37.88 -23.49 -21.27
C ASN A 232 -38.59 -22.12 -21.40
N GLY A 233 -38.40 -21.26 -20.42
CA GLY A 233 -38.90 -19.90 -20.39
C GLY A 233 -37.74 -18.92 -20.38
N ARG A 234 -37.21 -18.59 -21.56
CA ARG A 234 -36.32 -17.43 -21.76
C ARG A 234 -37.11 -16.15 -21.43
N SER A 235 -37.24 -15.83 -20.15
CA SER A 235 -37.68 -14.51 -19.72
C SER A 235 -36.52 -13.54 -19.97
N THR A 236 -36.55 -12.89 -21.13
CA THR A 236 -35.61 -11.83 -21.52
C THR A 236 -36.03 -10.46 -20.98
N SER A 237 -36.72 -10.42 -19.83
CA SER A 237 -36.94 -9.15 -19.16
C SER A 237 -35.57 -8.60 -18.72
N PRO A 238 -35.28 -7.31 -18.97
CA PRO A 238 -34.02 -6.71 -18.53
C PRO A 238 -33.92 -6.87 -17.01
N LYS A 239 -32.96 -7.68 -16.57
CA LYS A 239 -32.73 -7.94 -15.14
C LYS A 239 -32.47 -6.60 -14.46
N THR A 240 -33.44 -6.17 -13.66
CA THR A 240 -33.34 -4.97 -12.84
C THR A 240 -32.12 -5.09 -11.92
N ASN A 241 -31.45 -3.97 -11.61
CA ASN A 241 -30.31 -3.96 -10.71
C ASN A 241 -30.69 -4.58 -9.35
N PRO A 242 -29.99 -5.62 -8.87
CA PRO A 242 -30.29 -6.23 -7.57
C PRO A 242 -30.24 -5.22 -6.44
N ARG A 243 -31.08 -5.42 -5.42
CA ARG A 243 -31.11 -4.62 -4.20
C ARG A 243 -29.97 -5.05 -3.27
N LEU A 244 -29.60 -4.16 -2.35
CA LEU A 244 -28.51 -4.40 -1.38
C LEU A 244 -28.73 -5.67 -0.53
N HIS A 245 -29.98 -5.94 -0.16
CA HIS A 245 -30.37 -7.08 0.69
C HIS A 245 -30.71 -8.35 -0.11
N ASP A 246 -30.67 -8.29 -1.43
CA ASP A 246 -30.88 -9.49 -2.24
C ASP A 246 -29.78 -10.53 -1.96
N PRO A 247 -30.10 -11.82 -2.03
CA PRO A 247 -29.12 -12.90 -1.88
C PRO A 247 -27.99 -12.81 -2.91
N VAL A 248 -26.82 -13.34 -2.56
CA VAL A 248 -25.60 -13.22 -3.37
C VAL A 248 -25.75 -13.92 -4.73
N GLU A 249 -26.60 -14.94 -4.81
CA GLU A 249 -26.92 -15.67 -6.04
C GLU A 249 -27.60 -14.77 -7.08
N ILE A 250 -28.48 -13.85 -6.66
CA ILE A 250 -29.11 -12.87 -7.56
C ILE A 250 -28.06 -11.90 -8.10
N TRP A 251 -27.13 -11.46 -7.25
CA TRP A 251 -25.99 -10.64 -7.67
C TRP A 251 -25.06 -11.40 -8.63
N TYR A 252 -24.80 -12.68 -8.37
CA TYR A 252 -24.00 -13.54 -9.23
C TYR A 252 -24.61 -13.64 -10.63
N GLU A 253 -25.91 -13.97 -10.70
CA GLU A 253 -26.66 -14.04 -11.95
C GLU A 253 -26.66 -12.72 -12.72
N TYR A 254 -26.81 -11.60 -11.99
CA TYR A 254 -26.76 -10.26 -12.58
C TYR A 254 -25.37 -9.97 -13.17
N TYR A 255 -24.30 -10.28 -12.44
CA TYR A 255 -22.94 -10.02 -12.90
C TYR A 255 -22.47 -10.97 -14.00
N CYS A 256 -23.02 -12.18 -14.10
CA CYS A 256 -22.82 -13.03 -15.28
C CYS A 256 -23.30 -12.37 -16.57
N THR A 257 -24.36 -11.53 -16.51
CA THR A 257 -24.89 -10.82 -17.69
C THR A 257 -24.37 -9.38 -17.83
N HIS A 258 -23.90 -8.76 -16.74
CA HIS A 258 -23.45 -7.36 -16.69
C HIS A 258 -21.98 -7.24 -16.28
N GLN A 259 -21.07 -7.75 -17.12
CA GLN A 259 -19.62 -7.77 -16.83
C GLN A 259 -19.01 -6.38 -16.55
N LYS A 260 -19.55 -5.33 -17.19
CA LYS A 260 -19.10 -3.95 -16.97
C LYS A 260 -19.43 -3.40 -15.59
N SER A 261 -20.34 -4.03 -14.85
CA SER A 261 -20.78 -3.59 -13.53
C SER A 261 -20.06 -4.30 -12.39
N TRP A 262 -19.02 -5.09 -12.69
CA TRP A 262 -18.33 -5.88 -11.70
C TRP A 262 -17.67 -5.01 -10.63
N PRO A 263 -17.82 -5.37 -9.35
CA PRO A 263 -17.17 -4.66 -8.27
C PRO A 263 -15.67 -4.96 -8.26
N ARG A 264 -14.88 -3.95 -7.91
CA ARG A 264 -13.43 -4.09 -7.67
C ARG A 264 -13.17 -5.18 -6.61
N GLY A 265 -12.13 -5.97 -6.83
CA GLY A 265 -11.71 -7.08 -5.96
C GLY A 265 -12.38 -8.44 -6.24
N VAL A 266 -13.42 -8.50 -7.08
CA VAL A 266 -14.09 -9.77 -7.43
C VAL A 266 -13.48 -10.39 -8.67
N ARG A 267 -12.74 -11.49 -8.57
CA ARG A 267 -12.10 -12.16 -9.73
C ARG A 267 -13.11 -12.86 -10.66
N CYS A 268 -12.65 -13.23 -11.85
CA CYS A 268 -13.37 -14.12 -12.77
C CYS A 268 -12.86 -15.57 -12.70
N ASP A 269 -13.77 -16.53 -12.91
CA ASP A 269 -13.41 -17.91 -13.27
C ASP A 269 -13.01 -18.04 -14.75
N SER A 270 -12.63 -19.25 -15.17
CA SER A 270 -12.29 -19.57 -16.57
C SER A 270 -13.44 -19.35 -17.56
N TYR A 271 -14.67 -19.27 -17.08
CA TYR A 271 -15.88 -19.01 -17.89
C TYR A 271 -16.28 -17.53 -17.89
N ARG A 272 -15.42 -16.62 -17.38
CA ARG A 272 -15.70 -15.19 -17.22
C ARG A 272 -16.93 -14.90 -16.34
N ARG A 273 -17.15 -15.72 -15.32
CA ARG A 273 -18.18 -15.50 -14.28
C ARG A 273 -17.50 -15.06 -12.99
N PRO A 274 -18.18 -14.27 -12.13
CA PRO A 274 -17.57 -13.82 -10.89
C PRO A 274 -17.27 -15.01 -9.97
N ILE A 275 -16.14 -15.00 -9.28
CA ILE A 275 -15.86 -16.00 -8.25
C ILE A 275 -16.78 -15.75 -7.04
N MET A 276 -17.50 -16.79 -6.61
CA MET A 276 -18.57 -16.67 -5.61
C MET A 276 -18.06 -16.23 -4.22
N SER A 277 -16.86 -16.66 -3.81
CA SER A 277 -16.25 -16.24 -2.53
C SER A 277 -15.99 -14.74 -2.49
N ASP A 278 -15.40 -14.20 -3.57
CA ASP A 278 -15.07 -12.78 -3.64
C ASP A 278 -16.35 -11.93 -3.71
N LEU A 279 -17.39 -12.43 -4.39
CA LEU A 279 -18.68 -11.75 -4.45
C LEU A 279 -19.39 -11.76 -3.10
N ARG A 280 -19.35 -12.88 -2.35
CA ARG A 280 -19.86 -12.93 -0.96
C ARG A 280 -19.15 -11.90 -0.08
N ALA A 281 -17.83 -11.83 -0.15
CA ALA A 281 -17.02 -10.83 0.55
C ALA A 281 -17.48 -9.40 0.22
N ASP A 282 -17.52 -9.04 -1.06
CA ASP A 282 -17.91 -7.69 -1.49
C ASP A 282 -19.34 -7.32 -1.04
N ARG A 283 -20.29 -8.27 -1.09
CA ARG A 283 -21.67 -8.05 -0.64
C ARG A 283 -21.80 -7.96 0.88
N ALA A 284 -21.05 -8.78 1.62
CA ALA A 284 -20.95 -8.66 3.08
C ALA A 284 -20.45 -7.26 3.47
N ILE A 285 -19.33 -6.82 2.88
CA ILE A 285 -18.77 -5.49 3.13
C ILE A 285 -19.75 -4.40 2.71
N ALA A 286 -20.49 -4.55 1.62
CA ALA A 286 -21.50 -3.57 1.21
C ALA A 286 -22.61 -3.37 2.25
N ARG A 287 -23.00 -4.43 2.97
CA ARG A 287 -24.02 -4.38 4.02
C ARG A 287 -23.50 -3.79 5.33
N PHE A 288 -22.24 -4.01 5.68
CA PHE A 288 -21.62 -3.41 6.87
C PHE A 288 -21.37 -1.89 6.75
N ARG A 289 -21.46 -1.31 5.55
CA ARG A 289 -21.14 0.11 5.35
C ARG A 289 -22.05 1.02 6.18
N PRO A 290 -21.53 2.15 6.70
CA PRO A 290 -22.36 3.17 7.32
C PRO A 290 -23.37 3.75 6.33
N ASP A 291 -24.48 4.27 6.86
CA ASP A 291 -25.47 4.94 6.03
C ASP A 291 -24.86 6.19 5.35
N ALA A 292 -25.28 6.47 4.11
CA ALA A 292 -24.85 7.66 3.37
C ALA A 292 -25.34 8.95 4.03
N SER A 293 -26.40 8.85 4.85
CA SER A 293 -26.94 9.97 5.61
C SER A 293 -26.06 10.41 6.78
N VAL A 294 -25.10 9.57 7.21
CA VAL A 294 -24.21 9.89 8.34
C VAL A 294 -23.32 11.07 7.97
N LYS A 295 -23.59 12.23 8.59
CA LYS A 295 -22.77 13.43 8.44
C LYS A 295 -21.52 13.29 9.31
N LEU A 296 -20.35 13.51 8.73
CA LEU A 296 -19.11 13.64 9.50
C LEU A 296 -19.20 14.90 10.38
N PRO A 297 -18.65 14.87 11.61
CA PRO A 297 -18.44 16.08 12.38
C PRO A 297 -17.66 17.10 11.53
N PRO A 298 -17.99 18.41 11.61
CA PRO A 298 -17.33 19.45 10.81
C PRO A 298 -15.80 19.40 10.92
N ASP A 299 -15.29 19.14 12.13
CA ASP A 299 -13.86 19.06 12.43
C ASP A 299 -13.15 17.88 11.72
N LEU A 300 -13.88 16.84 11.32
CA LEU A 300 -13.37 15.66 10.61
C LEU A 300 -13.66 15.69 9.11
N ALA A 301 -14.51 16.60 8.63
CA ALA A 301 -14.70 16.81 7.20
C ALA A 301 -13.44 17.40 6.55
N THR A 302 -12.59 18.04 7.37
CA THR A 302 -11.33 18.68 7.00
C THR A 302 -10.17 17.92 7.65
N ILE A 303 -9.92 16.66 7.25
CA ILE A 303 -8.70 15.97 7.70
C ILE A 303 -7.51 16.70 7.07
N VAL A 304 -6.90 17.59 7.86
CA VAL A 304 -5.60 18.20 7.58
C VAL A 304 -4.57 17.08 7.73
N VAL A 305 -4.10 16.55 6.61
CA VAL A 305 -2.93 15.66 6.61
C VAL A 305 -1.72 16.56 6.84
N ASP A 306 -1.24 16.60 8.09
CA ASP A 306 0.01 17.21 8.55
C ASP A 306 0.37 18.57 7.91
N GLY A 307 -0.32 19.62 8.35
CA GLY A 307 0.27 20.96 8.50
C GLY A 307 0.42 21.85 7.27
N GLU A 308 0.22 21.35 6.05
CA GLU A 308 0.18 22.21 4.86
C GLU A 308 -1.24 22.21 4.27
N PHE A 309 -1.93 23.34 4.42
CA PHE A 309 -3.14 23.65 3.65
C PHE A 309 -2.75 23.86 2.18
N GLY A 310 -2.37 22.77 1.52
CA GLY A 310 -2.13 22.75 0.09
C GLY A 310 -3.46 22.97 -0.63
N PRO A 311 -3.51 23.84 -1.65
CA PRO A 311 -4.68 24.03 -2.52
C PRO A 311 -5.23 22.76 -3.21
N ASP A 312 -4.51 21.65 -3.11
CA ASP A 312 -4.81 20.36 -3.73
C ASP A 312 -5.36 19.32 -2.73
N CYS A 313 -5.80 19.73 -1.53
CA CYS A 313 -6.40 18.81 -0.57
C CYS A 313 -7.69 18.21 -1.13
N PHE A 314 -7.61 16.96 -1.58
CA PHE A 314 -8.76 16.19 -2.04
C PHE A 314 -9.86 16.14 -0.98
N PRO A 315 -11.15 16.17 -1.38
CA PRO A 315 -12.25 16.07 -0.42
C PRO A 315 -12.09 14.79 0.41
N ALA A 316 -12.28 14.91 1.73
CA ALA A 316 -12.20 13.78 2.63
C ALA A 316 -13.07 12.62 2.09
N PRO A 317 -12.55 11.39 2.09
CA PRO A 317 -13.29 10.25 1.56
C PRO A 317 -14.63 10.12 2.28
N SER A 318 -15.70 9.88 1.53
CA SER A 318 -17.03 9.66 2.12
C SER A 318 -16.96 8.60 3.24
N PRO A 319 -17.81 8.66 4.28
CA PRO A 319 -17.84 7.67 5.36
C PRO A 319 -17.83 6.21 4.88
N ARG A 320 -18.55 5.94 3.79
CA ARG A 320 -18.60 4.63 3.13
C ARG A 320 -17.26 4.22 2.52
N ASN A 321 -16.56 5.15 1.89
CA ASN A 321 -15.22 4.90 1.33
C ASN A 321 -14.18 4.76 2.44
N GLN A 322 -14.24 5.58 3.49
CA GLN A 322 -13.35 5.46 4.64
C GLN A 322 -13.51 4.09 5.31
N PHE A 323 -14.75 3.67 5.58
CA PHE A 323 -15.06 2.34 6.12
C PHE A 323 -14.49 1.24 5.23
N LYS A 324 -14.79 1.29 3.92
CA LYS A 324 -14.34 0.28 2.97
C LYS A 324 -12.81 0.18 2.91
N ASN A 325 -12.11 1.32 2.92
CA ASN A 325 -10.65 1.36 2.91
C ASN A 325 -10.07 0.76 4.20
N MET A 326 -10.64 1.07 5.36
CA MET A 326 -10.19 0.47 6.63
C MET A 326 -10.42 -1.05 6.68
N VAL A 327 -11.54 -1.53 6.13
CA VAL A 327 -11.80 -2.98 5.97
C VAL A 327 -10.78 -3.62 5.03
N VAL A 328 -10.47 -2.98 3.90
CA VAL A 328 -9.47 -3.50 2.95
C VAL A 328 -8.09 -3.55 3.61
N GLU A 329 -7.67 -2.50 4.32
CA GLU A 329 -6.39 -2.51 5.05
C GLU A 329 -6.33 -3.60 6.12
N LEU A 330 -7.42 -3.81 6.86
CA LEU A 330 -7.53 -4.87 7.86
C LEU A 330 -7.35 -6.27 7.26
N PHE A 331 -7.95 -6.54 6.11
CA PHE A 331 -7.95 -7.89 5.50
C PHE A 331 -6.86 -8.09 4.44
N TYR A 332 -6.14 -7.04 4.04
CA TYR A 332 -5.05 -7.16 3.07
C TYR A 332 -3.92 -8.06 3.59
N GLU A 333 -3.54 -7.89 4.87
CA GLU A 333 -2.56 -8.73 5.54
C GLU A 333 -3.24 -10.00 6.10
N ARG A 334 -2.76 -11.16 5.64
CA ARG A 334 -3.33 -12.47 5.99
C ARG A 334 -3.23 -12.73 7.50
N GLY A 335 -4.34 -13.10 8.14
CA GLY A 335 -4.41 -13.39 9.56
C GLY A 335 -4.44 -12.16 10.48
N MET A 336 -4.39 -10.94 9.93
CA MET A 336 -4.37 -9.71 10.72
C MET A 336 -5.65 -9.55 11.57
N TYR A 337 -6.82 -9.85 10.99
CA TYR A 337 -8.08 -9.82 11.74
C TYR A 337 -8.07 -10.78 12.93
N ALA A 338 -7.65 -12.04 12.74
CA ALA A 338 -7.55 -13.03 13.80
C ALA A 338 -6.60 -12.57 14.92
N LYS A 339 -5.44 -12.03 14.53
CA LYS A 339 -4.47 -11.43 15.45
C LYS A 339 -5.09 -10.31 16.27
N ARG A 340 -5.82 -9.37 15.65
CA ARG A 340 -6.47 -8.24 16.34
C ARG A 340 -7.62 -8.67 17.25
N VAL A 341 -8.42 -9.65 16.83
CA VAL A 341 -9.48 -10.22 17.68
C VAL A 341 -8.87 -10.81 18.96
N ALA A 342 -7.76 -11.55 18.84
CA ALA A 342 -7.03 -12.11 19.98
C ALA A 342 -6.39 -11.02 20.87
N GLU A 343 -5.69 -10.06 20.27
CA GLU A 343 -5.05 -8.94 21.00
C GLU A 343 -6.05 -8.09 21.79
N LEU A 344 -7.25 -7.87 21.23
CA LEU A 344 -8.31 -7.09 21.88
C LEU A 344 -9.18 -7.91 22.84
N GLY A 345 -8.94 -9.22 22.97
CA GLY A 345 -9.72 -10.11 23.83
C GLY A 345 -11.21 -10.18 23.46
N LEU A 346 -11.52 -10.12 22.16
CA LEU A 346 -12.90 -10.06 21.68
C LEU A 346 -13.50 -11.46 21.48
N SER A 347 -14.75 -11.65 21.91
CA SER A 347 -15.55 -12.82 21.52
C SER A 347 -16.33 -12.49 20.24
N VAL A 348 -16.22 -13.37 19.24
CA VAL A 348 -17.02 -13.26 18.01
C VAL A 348 -18.45 -13.73 18.28
N ALA A 349 -19.45 -12.97 17.79
CA ALA A 349 -20.85 -13.38 17.91
C ALA A 349 -21.10 -14.70 17.15
N PRO A 350 -21.91 -15.63 17.69
CA PRO A 350 -22.08 -16.97 17.11
C PRO A 350 -22.87 -16.98 15.80
N VAL A 351 -23.59 -15.91 15.49
CA VAL A 351 -24.42 -15.76 14.30
C VAL A 351 -24.01 -14.49 13.57
N ALA A 352 -23.72 -14.61 12.28
CA ALA A 352 -23.39 -13.46 11.45
C ALA A 352 -24.62 -12.57 11.24
N THR A 353 -24.52 -11.30 11.66
CA THR A 353 -25.53 -10.26 11.46
C THR A 353 -24.96 -9.18 10.55
N TYR A 354 -25.60 -8.90 9.42
CA TYR A 354 -25.12 -7.89 8.46
C TYR A 354 -25.58 -6.47 8.84
N GLU A 355 -25.35 -6.07 10.09
CA GLU A 355 -25.72 -4.75 10.60
C GLU A 355 -24.76 -3.66 10.08
N MET A 356 -25.30 -2.47 9.81
CA MET A 356 -24.50 -1.35 9.33
C MET A 356 -23.59 -0.81 10.44
N TYR A 357 -22.41 -0.33 10.10
CA TYR A 357 -21.51 0.31 11.06
C TYR A 357 -22.11 1.62 11.58
N THR A 358 -22.35 1.67 12.89
CA THR A 358 -22.88 2.84 13.62
C THR A 358 -21.84 3.49 14.53
N GLY A 359 -20.59 3.02 14.48
CA GLY A 359 -19.53 3.50 15.36
C GLY A 359 -19.07 4.94 15.05
N PRO A 360 -18.33 5.56 15.99
CA PRO A 360 -17.85 6.93 15.85
C PRO A 360 -16.77 7.09 14.78
N PHE A 361 -16.64 8.33 14.29
CA PHE A 361 -15.60 8.79 13.38
C PHE A 361 -14.49 9.54 14.16
N PRO A 362 -13.22 9.53 13.69
CA PRO A 362 -12.72 8.82 12.52
C PRO A 362 -12.76 7.29 12.72
N ILE A 363 -12.93 6.56 11.63
CA ILE A 363 -12.94 5.09 11.68
C ILE A 363 -11.51 4.61 11.91
N THR A 364 -11.32 3.74 12.91
CA THR A 364 -10.03 3.09 13.18
C THR A 364 -10.14 1.59 12.97
N ILE A 365 -9.00 0.93 12.73
CA ILE A 365 -8.94 -0.53 12.56
C ILE A 365 -9.57 -1.24 13.76
N ASP A 366 -9.21 -0.88 15.00
CA ASP A 366 -9.76 -1.52 16.20
C ASP A 366 -11.28 -1.35 16.33
N ARG A 367 -11.85 -0.24 15.82
CA ARG A 367 -13.31 -0.03 15.79
C ARG A 367 -13.98 -0.95 14.76
N ILE A 368 -13.36 -1.11 13.60
CA ILE A 368 -13.81 -2.07 12.58
C ILE A 368 -13.75 -3.50 13.12
N VAL A 369 -12.64 -3.90 13.76
CA VAL A 369 -12.48 -5.24 14.32
C VAL A 369 -13.58 -5.53 15.34
N ARG A 370 -13.84 -4.61 16.28
CA ARG A 370 -14.94 -4.76 17.25
C ARG A 370 -16.30 -4.90 16.57
N HIS A 371 -16.59 -4.06 15.57
CA HIS A 371 -17.84 -4.12 14.83
C HIS A 371 -18.00 -5.47 14.12
N LEU A 372 -17.00 -5.90 13.36
CA LEU A 372 -17.05 -7.17 12.62
C LEU A 372 -17.16 -8.39 13.56
N ALA A 373 -16.47 -8.38 14.69
CA ALA A 373 -16.60 -9.43 15.71
C ALA A 373 -18.00 -9.46 16.32
N SER A 374 -18.55 -8.30 16.68
CA SER A 374 -19.94 -8.18 17.19
C SER A 374 -20.99 -8.59 16.15
N ALA A 375 -20.66 -8.39 14.86
CA ALA A 375 -21.48 -8.78 13.73
C ALA A 375 -21.31 -10.26 13.33
N GLY A 376 -20.54 -11.05 14.09
CA GLY A 376 -20.36 -12.48 13.89
C GLY A 376 -19.49 -12.86 12.69
N VAL A 377 -18.59 -11.97 12.25
CA VAL A 377 -17.57 -12.32 11.24
C VAL A 377 -16.48 -13.15 11.92
N SER A 378 -16.50 -14.46 11.67
CA SER A 378 -15.52 -15.39 12.23
C SER A 378 -14.14 -15.27 11.56
N THR A 379 -13.11 -15.76 12.24
CA THR A 379 -11.74 -15.82 11.72
C THR A 379 -11.63 -16.70 10.47
N GLU A 380 -12.44 -17.75 10.40
CA GLU A 380 -12.53 -18.66 9.27
C GLU A 380 -13.11 -17.92 8.05
N VAL A 381 -14.26 -17.24 8.21
CA VAL A 381 -14.88 -16.44 7.14
C VAL A 381 -13.94 -15.35 6.65
N ALA A 382 -13.26 -14.66 7.57
CA ALA A 382 -12.24 -13.67 7.24
C ALA A 382 -11.16 -14.27 6.33
N SER A 383 -10.57 -15.39 6.75
CA SER A 383 -9.48 -16.03 6.02
C SER A 383 -9.90 -16.62 4.67
N SER A 384 -11.10 -17.20 4.57
CA SER A 384 -11.55 -17.90 3.37
C SER A 384 -12.17 -16.98 2.33
N GLU A 385 -12.79 -15.87 2.75
CA GLU A 385 -13.55 -14.99 1.85
C GLU A 385 -12.96 -13.57 1.77
N LEU A 386 -12.75 -12.91 2.93
CA LEU A 386 -12.44 -11.48 2.98
C LEU A 386 -11.00 -11.16 2.62
N GLU A 387 -10.03 -11.95 3.10
CA GLU A 387 -8.60 -11.67 2.91
C GLU A 387 -8.20 -11.69 1.43
N GLN A 388 -8.59 -12.74 0.71
CA GLN A 388 -8.29 -12.85 -0.72
C GLN A 388 -8.97 -11.75 -1.53
N TRP A 389 -10.22 -11.40 -1.20
CA TRP A 389 -10.93 -10.30 -1.82
C TRP A 389 -10.23 -8.95 -1.58
N ALA A 390 -9.76 -8.69 -0.36
CA ALA A 390 -9.09 -7.44 0.00
C ALA A 390 -7.74 -7.28 -0.72
N GLN A 391 -6.98 -8.38 -0.87
CA GLN A 391 -5.76 -8.41 -1.70
C GLN A 391 -6.07 -8.03 -3.15
N ASN A 392 -7.02 -8.74 -3.77
CA ASN A 392 -7.46 -8.44 -5.14
C ASN A 392 -7.97 -7.00 -5.28
N TYR A 393 -8.65 -6.48 -4.24
CA TYR A 393 -9.13 -5.11 -4.22
C TYR A 393 -7.95 -4.14 -4.28
N LYS A 394 -6.94 -4.30 -3.43
CA LYS A 394 -5.76 -3.43 -3.40
C LYS A 394 -4.96 -3.51 -4.69
N ASP A 395 -4.78 -4.72 -5.23
CA ASP A 395 -4.08 -5.01 -6.50
C ASP A 395 -4.81 -4.48 -7.73
N GLY A 396 -6.05 -4.02 -7.56
CA GLY A 396 -6.83 -3.41 -8.63
C GLY A 396 -7.45 -4.43 -9.59
N VAL A 397 -7.68 -5.66 -9.13
CA VAL A 397 -8.45 -6.65 -9.87
C VAL A 397 -9.85 -6.11 -10.14
N ASN A 398 -10.25 -6.14 -11.41
CA ASN A 398 -11.49 -5.52 -11.87
C ASN A 398 -11.63 -4.05 -11.50
N CYS A 399 -10.51 -3.32 -11.45
CA CYS A 399 -10.47 -1.89 -11.75
C CYS A 399 -10.94 -1.59 -13.18
N SER A 400 -11.25 -2.62 -13.96
CA SER A 400 -11.69 -2.66 -15.34
C SER A 400 -13.09 -2.07 -15.59
N ILE A 401 -13.38 -0.90 -15.04
CA ILE A 401 -13.91 0.17 -15.89
C ILE A 401 -12.78 1.20 -16.03
N PRO A 402 -11.87 1.07 -17.03
CA PRO A 402 -11.46 2.28 -17.71
C PRO A 402 -12.76 2.86 -18.31
N PHE A 403 -12.99 4.16 -18.17
CA PHE A 403 -14.05 4.84 -18.93
C PHE A 403 -13.81 4.53 -20.41
N THR A 404 -14.53 3.55 -20.95
CA THR A 404 -14.43 3.21 -22.37
C THR A 404 -15.40 4.17 -23.05
N PRO A 405 -14.94 5.24 -23.74
CA PRO A 405 -15.84 5.98 -24.60
C PRO A 405 -16.44 4.96 -25.55
N ALA A 406 -17.75 5.04 -25.77
CA ALA A 406 -18.46 4.14 -26.68
C ALA A 406 -17.64 3.97 -27.95
N SER A 407 -17.24 2.73 -28.24
CA SER A 407 -16.62 2.40 -29.52
C SER A 407 -17.51 2.97 -30.60
N ALA A 408 -16.98 3.91 -31.39
CA ALA A 408 -17.66 4.45 -32.55
C ALA A 408 -18.20 3.27 -33.36
N LEU A 409 -19.53 3.13 -33.37
CA LEU A 409 -20.19 2.29 -34.36
C LEU A 409 -19.65 2.77 -35.72
N PRO A 410 -19.15 1.87 -36.59
CA PRO A 410 -18.76 2.27 -37.92
C PRO A 410 -19.96 2.95 -38.56
N GLN A 411 -19.79 4.24 -38.87
CA GLN A 411 -20.73 5.00 -39.68
C GLN A 411 -21.05 4.14 -40.90
N ARG A 412 -22.28 3.63 -40.96
CA ARG A 412 -22.84 3.10 -42.20
C ARG A 412 -22.66 4.20 -43.24
N MET A 413 -21.71 4.02 -44.15
CA MET A 413 -21.67 4.79 -45.39
C MET A 413 -23.03 4.57 -46.06
N ARG A 414 -23.89 5.58 -45.99
CA ARG A 414 -24.99 5.72 -46.94
C ARG A 414 -24.34 5.98 -48.29
N ARG A 415 -24.27 4.94 -49.13
CA ARG A 415 -24.03 5.11 -50.56
C ARG A 415 -25.16 5.98 -51.11
N ARG A 416 -24.77 7.04 -51.82
CA ARG A 416 -25.65 7.78 -52.72
C ARG A 416 -25.84 6.98 -54.00
#